data_AF-A0A517SYW2-F1
#
_entry.id   AF-A0A517SYW2-F1
#
_cell.length_a   1.000
_cell.length_b   1.000
_cell.length_c   1.000
_cell.angle_alpha   90.00
_cell.angle_beta   90.00
_cell.angle_gamma   90.00
#
_symmetry.space_group_name_H-M   'P 1'
#
loop_
_entity.id
_entity.type
_entity.pdbx_description
1 polymer ?
#
loop_
_entity_poly.entity_id
_entity_poly.type
_entity_poly.pdbx_seq_one_letter_code
_entity_poly.pdbx_strand_id
1 'polypeptide(L)'
;MTQASKPNDVFHQSSRSEPAANQRNRFWLPAIAMLLAIFSTSSPAVAQQLKIQFNGPNVVDRPEPPRVIVPVDELTLQPSLRDYLIANLKATTDEQQAYIDEVVALVNQKRLEESLVLSLEKYSRRKSPIWPLPTFERALCIMGTRTNVTVPKLDDFTARNRVQKSRNIRSSKFLNSGFRR
;
A
#
# COMPACT_ATOMS: atom_id res chain seq x y z
N MET A 1 -18.44 -84.73 -4.22
CA MET A 1 -18.37 -85.00 -2.77
C MET A 1 -17.42 -83.97 -2.17
N THR A 2 -17.72 -83.09 -1.23
CA THR A 2 -18.93 -82.75 -0.46
C THR A 2 -18.65 -81.34 0.12
N GLN A 3 -19.68 -80.51 0.20
CA GLN A 3 -19.67 -79.17 0.81
C GLN A 3 -19.48 -79.21 2.34
N ALA A 4 -19.06 -78.08 2.92
CA ALA A 4 -19.58 -77.45 4.16
C ALA A 4 -18.54 -76.46 4.72
N SER A 5 -18.83 -75.36 5.43
CA SER A 5 -20.00 -74.50 5.64
C SER A 5 -19.50 -73.32 6.52
N LYS A 6 -20.13 -72.14 6.42
CA LYS A 6 -19.85 -70.86 7.15
C LYS A 6 -20.16 -70.94 8.66
N PRO A 7 -19.81 -69.94 9.51
CA PRO A 7 -20.61 -68.71 9.72
C PRO A 7 -19.77 -67.41 9.82
N ASN A 8 -20.16 -66.29 9.22
CA ASN A 8 -20.96 -65.18 9.81
C ASN A 8 -20.36 -64.57 11.09
N ASP A 9 -19.71 -63.42 10.96
CA ASP A 9 -19.83 -62.35 11.96
C ASP A 9 -20.51 -61.14 11.32
N VAL A 10 -21.77 -61.02 11.71
CA VAL A 10 -22.64 -59.86 11.54
C VAL A 10 -22.32 -58.95 12.72
N PHE A 11 -21.85 -57.73 12.47
CA PHE A 11 -22.20 -56.61 13.35
C PHE A 11 -22.55 -55.38 12.54
N HIS A 12 -23.66 -54.80 12.98
CA HIS A 12 -24.46 -53.79 12.32
C HIS A 12 -23.85 -52.37 12.37
N GLN A 13 -24.13 -51.65 11.28
CA GLN A 13 -24.50 -50.24 11.20
C GLN A 13 -24.44 -49.39 12.49
N SER A 14 -23.74 -48.26 12.40
CA SER A 14 -24.28 -46.97 12.82
C SER A 14 -23.54 -45.83 12.13
N SER A 15 -24.27 -45.17 11.23
CA SER A 15 -24.49 -43.73 11.14
C SER A 15 -23.36 -42.74 11.48
N ARG A 16 -23.34 -41.65 10.70
CA ARG A 16 -22.71 -40.33 10.96
C ARG A 16 -21.20 -40.30 10.63
N SER A 17 -20.68 -39.34 9.87
CA SER A 17 -21.16 -38.00 9.52
C SER A 17 -20.48 -37.56 8.23
N GLU A 18 -21.23 -36.81 7.44
CA GLU A 18 -20.79 -36.06 6.26
C GLU A 18 -19.49 -35.28 6.51
N PRO A 19 -18.62 -35.10 5.52
CA PRO A 19 -17.57 -34.10 5.61
C PRO A 19 -18.24 -32.73 5.64
N ALA A 20 -18.30 -32.15 6.83
CA ALA A 20 -18.79 -30.80 7.06
C ALA A 20 -18.10 -29.84 6.09
N ALA A 21 -18.84 -29.45 5.05
CA ALA A 21 -18.62 -28.20 4.35
C ALA A 21 -18.46 -27.13 5.42
N ASN A 22 -17.30 -26.48 5.44
CA ASN A 22 -16.98 -25.37 6.33
C ASN A 22 -17.83 -24.16 5.92
N GLN A 23 -19.10 -24.26 6.27
CA GLN A 23 -20.12 -23.22 6.22
C GLN A 23 -20.01 -22.48 7.54
N ARG A 24 -18.98 -21.63 7.65
CA ARG A 24 -18.96 -20.53 8.60
C ARG A 24 -19.23 -19.24 7.83
N ASN A 25 -20.51 -19.06 7.55
CA ASN A 25 -21.27 -17.83 7.70
C ASN A 25 -20.47 -16.55 7.41
N ARG A 26 -20.54 -15.97 6.20
CA ARG A 26 -21.73 -15.30 5.64
C ARG A 26 -22.47 -14.49 6.71
N PHE A 27 -21.91 -13.35 7.09
CA PHE A 27 -22.71 -12.21 7.52
C PHE A 27 -22.12 -10.92 6.93
N TRP A 28 -22.91 -10.31 6.05
CA TRP A 28 -22.91 -8.88 5.66
C TRP A 28 -21.73 -8.32 4.83
N LEU A 29 -21.84 -8.51 3.51
CA LEU A 29 -21.73 -7.38 2.58
C LEU A 29 -23.18 -6.92 2.30
N PRO A 30 -23.51 -5.63 2.47
CA PRO A 30 -23.08 -4.62 1.51
C PRO A 30 -22.74 -3.26 2.17
N ALA A 31 -21.45 -2.90 2.21
CA ALA A 31 -21.01 -1.54 2.53
C ALA A 31 -19.94 -1.04 1.55
N ILE A 32 -19.97 -1.52 0.30
CA ILE A 32 -19.06 -1.09 -0.79
C ILE A 32 -19.88 -0.58 -1.99
N ALA A 33 -21.04 0.03 -1.73
CA ALA A 33 -21.84 0.75 -2.71
C ALA A 33 -22.04 2.23 -2.33
N MET A 34 -21.14 2.79 -1.51
CA MET A 34 -21.28 4.15 -0.96
C MET A 34 -19.99 4.96 -1.07
N LEU A 35 -19.30 4.89 -2.21
CA LEU A 35 -18.13 5.74 -2.47
C LEU A 35 -17.92 6.04 -3.96
N LEU A 36 -19.02 6.22 -4.69
CA LEU A 36 -19.03 6.60 -6.11
C LEU A 36 -20.23 7.54 -6.41
N ALA A 37 -20.40 8.57 -5.60
CA ALA A 37 -21.43 9.59 -5.82
C ALA A 37 -21.03 11.00 -5.31
N ILE A 38 -19.79 11.44 -5.58
CA ILE A 38 -19.41 12.85 -5.38
C ILE A 38 -18.66 13.38 -6.61
N PHE A 39 -19.22 13.13 -7.79
CA PHE A 39 -18.92 13.89 -9.00
C PHE A 39 -20.20 13.98 -9.82
N SER A 40 -21.10 14.87 -9.43
CA SER A 40 -22.05 15.56 -10.32
C SER A 40 -23.11 16.27 -9.48
N THR A 41 -22.86 17.52 -9.11
CA THR A 41 -23.86 18.59 -9.23
C THR A 41 -23.11 19.87 -9.55
N SER A 42 -23.14 20.24 -10.83
CA SER A 42 -23.05 21.64 -11.22
C SER A 42 -24.20 22.39 -10.56
N SER A 43 -23.89 23.44 -9.80
CA SER A 43 -24.90 24.42 -9.37
C SER A 43 -24.34 25.82 -9.56
N PRO A 44 -24.67 26.49 -10.67
CA PRO A 44 -24.31 27.87 -10.92
C PRO A 44 -25.46 28.78 -10.49
N ALA A 45 -25.50 29.23 -9.24
CA ALA A 45 -26.27 30.41 -8.84
C ALA A 45 -26.19 30.64 -7.33
N VAL A 46 -25.28 31.50 -6.87
CA VAL A 46 -25.62 32.53 -5.87
C VAL A 46 -24.70 33.73 -6.10
N ALA A 47 -25.10 34.58 -7.05
CA ALA A 47 -24.65 35.96 -7.11
C ALA A 47 -25.46 36.75 -6.06
N GLN A 48 -24.88 37.05 -4.91
CA GLN A 48 -25.34 38.09 -3.97
C GLN A 48 -24.09 38.62 -3.26
N GLN A 49 -23.36 39.58 -3.84
CA GLN A 49 -23.57 41.02 -3.65
C GLN A 49 -23.69 41.43 -2.18
N LEU A 50 -22.55 41.49 -1.49
CA LEU A 50 -22.37 42.34 -0.31
C LEU A 50 -21.66 43.62 -0.74
N LYS A 51 -22.49 44.63 -0.99
CA LYS A 51 -22.11 46.00 -1.31
C LYS A 51 -21.62 46.65 -0.01
N ILE A 52 -20.34 46.48 0.31
CA ILE A 52 -19.72 47.20 1.43
C ILE A 52 -19.46 48.62 0.93
N GLN A 53 -20.24 49.55 1.48
CA GLN A 53 -20.18 50.97 1.18
C GLN A 53 -18.84 51.54 1.63
N PHE A 54 -18.14 52.14 0.69
CA PHE A 54 -16.95 52.94 0.90
C PHE A 54 -17.39 54.32 1.42
N ASN A 55 -16.97 54.73 2.61
CA ASN A 55 -17.02 56.13 3.05
C ASN A 55 -16.02 56.45 4.18
N GLY A 56 -14.78 56.78 3.76
CA GLY A 56 -13.79 57.72 4.35
C GLY A 56 -13.29 57.57 5.81
N PRO A 57 -12.35 58.42 6.27
CA PRO A 57 -11.31 59.18 5.54
C PRO A 57 -9.87 58.97 6.12
N ASN A 58 -8.87 59.40 5.33
CA ASN A 58 -7.56 59.96 5.70
C ASN A 58 -6.61 59.21 6.68
N VAL A 59 -5.49 58.76 6.10
CA VAL A 59 -4.09 58.78 6.62
C VAL A 59 -3.88 58.59 8.12
N VAL A 60 -3.36 57.42 8.48
CA VAL A 60 -2.39 57.27 9.56
C VAL A 60 -1.16 56.62 8.94
N ASP A 61 -0.05 57.36 8.94
CA ASP A 61 1.31 56.86 8.67
C ASP A 61 1.59 55.67 9.60
N ARG A 62 1.30 54.46 9.12
CA ARG A 62 1.82 53.24 9.73
C ARG A 62 3.13 52.96 9.01
N PRO A 63 4.30 53.09 9.67
CA PRO A 63 5.53 52.60 9.06
C PRO A 63 5.32 51.11 8.82
N GLU A 64 5.19 50.72 7.54
CA GLU A 64 5.13 49.31 7.18
C GLU A 64 6.36 48.63 7.81
N PRO A 65 6.19 47.55 8.60
CA PRO A 65 7.33 46.78 9.05
C PRO A 65 8.12 46.41 7.78
N PRO A 66 9.46 46.49 7.81
CA PRO A 66 10.27 46.22 6.63
C PRO A 66 9.82 44.88 6.05
N ARG A 67 9.29 44.90 4.83
CA ARG A 67 8.94 43.69 4.10
C ARG A 67 10.24 42.92 3.96
N VAL A 68 10.45 41.96 4.83
CA VAL A 68 11.49 40.95 4.66
C VAL A 68 11.10 40.25 3.37
N ILE A 69 11.78 40.61 2.29
CA ILE A 69 11.76 39.85 1.04
C ILE A 69 12.49 38.57 1.41
N VAL A 70 11.75 37.63 2.00
CA VAL A 70 12.23 36.26 2.14
C VAL A 70 12.44 35.79 0.70
N PRO A 71 13.65 35.42 0.29
CA PRO A 71 13.87 34.94 -1.07
C PRO A 71 12.90 33.77 -1.29
N VAL A 72 12.07 33.89 -2.33
CA VAL A 72 11.18 32.84 -2.84
C VAL A 72 11.98 31.68 -3.46
N ASP A 73 13.24 31.52 -3.06
CA ASP A 73 14.12 30.39 -3.37
C ASP A 73 14.23 29.44 -2.16
N GLU A 74 13.32 29.53 -1.19
CA GLU A 74 13.02 28.39 -0.32
C GLU A 74 12.25 27.36 -1.16
N LEU A 75 13.01 26.73 -2.06
CA LEU A 75 12.64 25.61 -2.90
C LEU A 75 11.68 24.73 -2.11
N THR A 76 10.41 24.73 -2.52
CA THR A 76 9.46 23.71 -2.10
C THR A 76 9.97 22.39 -2.63
N LEU A 77 10.94 21.80 -1.93
CA LEU A 77 11.52 20.50 -2.21
C LEU A 77 10.43 19.51 -1.85
N GLN A 78 9.48 19.33 -2.77
CA GLN A 78 8.48 18.29 -2.65
C GLN A 78 9.26 17.00 -2.47
N PRO A 79 9.12 16.32 -1.31
CA PRO A 79 9.86 15.10 -1.07
C PRO A 79 9.54 14.13 -2.19
N SER A 80 10.57 13.49 -2.74
CA SER A 80 10.36 12.49 -3.79
C SER A 80 9.35 11.45 -3.30
N LEU A 81 8.54 10.86 -4.19
CA LEU A 81 7.55 9.84 -3.80
C LEU A 81 8.18 8.73 -2.96
N ARG A 82 9.41 8.34 -3.30
CA ARG A 82 10.24 7.40 -2.56
C ARG A 82 10.44 7.84 -1.10
N ASP A 83 11.00 9.04 -0.91
CA ASP A 83 11.34 9.54 0.43
C ASP A 83 10.09 9.79 1.27
N TYR A 84 9.00 10.25 0.63
CA TYR A 84 7.69 10.38 1.25
C TYR A 84 7.18 9.02 1.77
N LEU A 85 7.27 7.97 0.96
CA LEU A 85 6.83 6.63 1.35
C LEU A 85 7.72 6.03 2.44
N ILE A 86 9.04 6.20 2.37
CA ILE A 86 9.98 5.71 3.39
C ILE A 86 9.65 6.31 4.76
N ALA A 87 9.46 7.63 4.81
CA ALA A 87 9.14 8.34 6.03
C ALA A 87 7.78 7.90 6.61
N ASN A 88 6.73 7.86 5.78
CA ASN A 88 5.36 7.60 6.23
C ASN A 88 5.07 6.12 6.52
N LEU A 89 5.70 5.20 5.79
CA LEU A 89 5.57 3.76 5.99
C LEU A 89 6.56 3.21 7.04
N LYS A 90 7.43 4.07 7.59
CA LYS A 90 8.47 3.67 8.57
C LYS A 90 9.36 2.55 8.04
N ALA A 91 9.77 2.66 6.77
CA ALA A 91 10.66 1.68 6.14
C ALA A 91 12.12 1.95 6.56
N THR A 92 12.51 1.43 7.72
CA THR A 92 13.82 1.72 8.31
C THR A 92 14.93 0.82 7.81
N THR A 93 14.61 -0.39 7.33
CA THR A 93 15.63 -1.35 6.87
C THR A 93 15.92 -1.18 5.38
N ASP A 94 17.15 -1.47 4.96
CA ASP A 94 17.56 -1.42 3.54
C ASP A 94 16.65 -2.27 2.65
N GLU A 95 16.21 -3.42 3.13
CA GLU A 95 15.30 -4.32 2.40
C GLU A 95 13.92 -3.68 2.19
N GLN A 96 13.41 -2.98 3.21
CA GLN A 96 12.13 -2.27 3.12
C GLN A 96 12.22 -1.06 2.19
N GLN A 97 13.35 -0.35 2.21
CA GLN A 97 13.59 0.78 1.29
C GLN A 97 13.70 0.29 -0.15
N ALA A 98 14.43 -0.80 -0.38
CA ALA A 98 14.57 -1.39 -1.71
C ALA A 98 13.23 -1.97 -2.23
N TYR A 99 12.35 -2.44 -1.34
CA TYR A 99 10.97 -2.75 -1.70
C TYR A 99 10.19 -1.51 -2.18
N ILE A 100 10.31 -0.38 -1.47
CA ILE A 100 9.70 0.88 -1.89
C ILE A 100 10.26 1.33 -3.24
N ASP A 101 11.55 1.12 -3.50
CA ASP A 101 12.18 1.42 -4.78
C ASP A 101 11.56 0.63 -5.94
N GLU A 102 11.25 -0.65 -5.74
CA GLU A 102 10.51 -1.44 -6.75
C GLU A 102 9.09 -0.88 -6.98
N VAL A 103 8.38 -0.48 -5.92
CA VAL A 103 7.04 0.13 -6.04
C VAL A 103 7.11 1.43 -6.84
N VAL A 104 8.09 2.30 -6.54
CA VAL A 104 8.31 3.54 -7.28
C VAL A 104 8.69 3.26 -8.74
N ALA A 105 9.48 2.22 -9.00
CA ALA A 105 9.78 1.79 -10.36
C ALA A 105 8.51 1.35 -11.12
N LEU A 106 7.57 0.65 -10.48
CA LEU A 106 6.29 0.28 -11.09
C LEU A 106 5.42 1.52 -11.40
N VAL A 107 5.46 2.54 -10.55
CA VAL A 107 4.79 3.82 -10.79
C VAL A 107 5.41 4.57 -11.96
N ASN A 108 6.74 4.64 -12.02
CA ASN A 108 7.47 5.26 -13.12
C ASN A 108 7.21 4.55 -14.45
N GLN A 109 7.03 3.23 -14.42
CA GLN A 109 6.64 2.42 -15.58
C GLN A 109 5.15 2.57 -15.96
N LYS A 110 4.37 3.39 -15.24
CA LYS A 110 2.92 3.57 -15.38
C LYS A 110 2.12 2.26 -15.25
N ARG A 111 2.72 1.25 -14.64
CA ARG A 111 2.02 -0.01 -14.32
C ARG A 111 1.17 0.14 -13.07
N LEU A 112 1.52 1.10 -12.22
CA LEU A 112 0.83 1.40 -10.99
C LEU A 112 0.55 2.90 -10.91
N GLU A 113 -0.67 3.29 -10.54
CA GLU A 113 -1.03 4.69 -10.42
C GLU A 113 -0.48 5.30 -9.13
N GLU A 114 0.13 6.48 -9.21
CA GLU A 114 0.67 7.19 -8.05
C GLU A 114 -0.43 7.55 -7.04
N SER A 115 -1.60 7.98 -7.52
CA SER A 115 -2.74 8.35 -6.66
C SER A 115 -3.24 7.17 -5.82
N LEU A 116 -3.19 5.96 -6.40
CA LEU A 116 -3.54 4.71 -5.73
C LEU A 116 -2.53 4.42 -4.62
N VAL A 117 -1.23 4.54 -4.90
CA VAL A 117 -0.15 4.33 -3.91
C VAL A 117 -0.32 5.28 -2.72
N LEU A 118 -0.55 6.57 -2.98
CA LEU A 118 -0.77 7.56 -1.92
C LEU A 118 -2.05 7.28 -1.12
N SER A 119 -3.11 6.81 -1.77
CA SER A 119 -4.36 6.43 -1.10
C SER A 119 -4.17 5.20 -0.19
N LEU A 120 -3.39 4.22 -0.65
CA LEU A 120 -3.04 3.04 0.13
C LEU A 120 -2.09 3.35 1.29
N GLU A 121 -1.16 4.29 1.13
CA GLU A 121 -0.32 4.79 2.22
C GLU A 121 -1.18 5.39 3.34
N LYS A 122 -2.09 6.31 2.99
CA LYS A 122 -3.03 6.93 3.93
C LYS A 122 -3.90 5.88 4.64
N TYR A 123 -4.41 4.91 3.89
CA TYR A 123 -5.18 3.80 4.47
C TYR A 123 -4.37 3.00 5.49
N SER A 124 -3.13 2.65 5.13
CA SER A 124 -2.25 1.81 5.94
C SER A 124 -1.87 2.48 7.25
N ARG A 125 -1.59 3.79 7.23
CA ARG A 125 -1.35 4.56 8.45
C ARG A 125 -2.55 4.65 9.37
N ARG A 126 -3.75 4.81 8.80
CA ARG A 126 -5.00 4.84 9.59
C ARG A 126 -5.27 3.48 10.23
N LYS A 127 -5.01 2.38 9.52
CA LYS A 127 -5.29 1.02 9.99
C LYS A 127 -4.24 0.48 10.97
N SER A 128 -2.97 0.75 10.71
CA SER A 128 -1.84 0.30 11.55
C SER A 128 -0.81 1.43 11.66
N PRO A 129 -0.99 2.38 12.60
CA PRO A 129 -0.09 3.52 12.75
C PRO A 129 1.29 3.12 13.27
N ILE A 130 1.39 2.01 14.02
CA ILE A 130 2.65 1.52 14.57
C ILE A 130 3.48 0.88 13.46
N TRP A 131 2.86 -0.01 12.67
CA TRP A 131 3.50 -0.78 11.61
C TRP A 131 2.71 -0.67 10.29
N PRO A 132 2.83 0.46 9.56
CA PRO A 132 2.03 0.71 8.36
C PRO A 132 2.48 -0.09 7.14
N LEU A 133 3.79 -0.36 6.97
CA LEU A 133 4.32 -1.03 5.78
C LEU A 133 3.71 -2.42 5.48
N PRO A 134 3.56 -3.36 6.43
CA PRO A 134 2.94 -4.65 6.14
C PRO A 134 1.45 -4.54 5.75
N THR A 135 0.76 -3.52 6.26
CA THR A 135 -0.64 -3.25 5.88
C THR A 135 -0.71 -2.71 4.46
N PHE A 136 0.22 -1.82 4.12
CA PHE A 136 0.38 -1.25 2.79
C PHE A 136 0.66 -2.33 1.75
N GLU A 137 1.64 -3.20 2.01
CA GLU A 137 1.98 -4.33 1.14
C GLU A 137 0.77 -5.21 0.85
N ARG A 138 0.03 -5.62 1.88
CA ARG A 138 -1.18 -6.44 1.72
C ARG A 138 -2.23 -5.74 0.86
N ALA A 139 -2.47 -4.46 1.11
CA ALA A 139 -3.44 -3.69 0.35
C ALA A 139 -2.98 -3.52 -1.11
N LEU A 140 -1.69 -3.31 -1.34
CA LEU A 140 -1.09 -3.22 -2.66
C LEU A 140 -1.19 -4.54 -3.43
N CYS A 141 -0.97 -5.68 -2.77
CA CYS A 141 -1.15 -7.00 -3.35
C CYS A 141 -2.61 -7.25 -3.77
N ILE A 142 -3.58 -6.85 -2.93
CA ILE A 142 -5.01 -6.99 -3.24
C ILE A 142 -5.42 -6.08 -4.41
N MET A 143 -4.87 -4.88 -4.49
CA MET A 143 -5.15 -3.97 -5.61
C MET A 143 -4.44 -4.41 -6.88
N GLY A 144 -3.21 -4.91 -6.78
CA GLY A 144 -2.44 -5.43 -7.91
C GLY A 144 -3.12 -6.61 -8.61
N THR A 145 -3.74 -7.53 -7.87
CA THR A 145 -4.53 -8.61 -8.48
C THR A 145 -5.75 -8.10 -9.24
N ARG A 146 -6.35 -6.99 -8.82
CA ARG A 146 -7.47 -6.35 -9.53
C ARG A 146 -7.03 -5.61 -10.79
N THR A 147 -5.84 -5.01 -10.77
CA THR A 147 -5.28 -4.25 -11.89
C THR A 147 -4.41 -5.11 -12.83
N ASN A 148 -4.32 -6.44 -12.59
CA ASN A 148 -3.42 -7.36 -13.30
C ASN A 148 -1.93 -6.96 -13.24
N VAL A 149 -1.51 -6.34 -12.14
CA VAL A 149 -0.13 -5.94 -11.90
C VAL A 149 0.43 -6.83 -10.80
N THR A 150 1.43 -7.64 -11.14
CA THR A 150 2.16 -8.44 -10.16
C THR A 150 3.02 -7.52 -9.31
N VAL A 151 2.55 -7.25 -8.09
CA VAL A 151 3.29 -6.52 -7.07
C VAL A 151 4.09 -7.53 -6.24
N PRO A 152 5.40 -7.35 -6.07
CA PRO A 152 6.22 -8.23 -5.24
C PRO A 152 5.76 -8.15 -3.78
N LYS A 153 5.85 -9.26 -3.06
CA LYS A 153 5.70 -9.27 -1.59
C LYS A 153 7.03 -8.96 -0.93
N LEU A 154 6.98 -8.37 0.27
CA LEU A 154 8.18 -8.03 1.02
C LEU A 154 8.97 -9.29 1.39
N ASP A 155 8.29 -10.36 1.82
CA ASP A 155 8.92 -11.65 2.14
C ASP A 155 9.65 -12.26 0.92
N ASP A 156 8.99 -12.25 -0.25
CA ASP A 156 9.56 -12.72 -1.51
C ASP A 156 10.74 -11.83 -1.95
N PHE A 157 10.68 -10.53 -1.66
CA PHE A 157 11.75 -9.59 -1.94
C PHE A 157 12.97 -9.84 -1.04
N THR A 158 12.78 -9.96 0.27
CA THR A 158 13.84 -10.29 1.23
C THR A 158 14.51 -11.62 0.88
N ALA A 159 13.73 -12.65 0.54
CA ALA A 159 14.28 -13.95 0.11
C ALA A 159 15.14 -13.82 -1.15
N ARG A 160 14.65 -13.12 -2.19
CA ARG A 160 15.41 -12.86 -3.43
C ARG A 160 16.69 -12.07 -3.18
N ASN A 161 16.61 -11.00 -2.38
CA ASN A 161 17.74 -10.12 -2.09
C ASN A 161 18.82 -10.85 -1.27
N ARG A 162 18.43 -11.65 -0.26
CA ARG A 162 19.35 -12.49 0.51
C ARG A 162 20.10 -13.48 -0.38
N VAL A 163 19.41 -14.11 -1.33
CA VAL A 163 20.02 -15.02 -2.30
C VAL A 163 21.00 -14.26 -3.20
N GLN A 164 20.64 -13.10 -3.73
CA GLN A 164 21.51 -12.27 -4.57
C GLN A 164 22.77 -11.82 -3.83
N LYS A 165 22.62 -11.32 -2.59
CA LYS A 165 23.73 -10.92 -1.73
C LYS A 165 24.70 -12.08 -1.48
N SER A 166 24.17 -13.28 -1.21
CA SER A 166 25.01 -14.48 -1.02
C SER A 166 25.79 -14.88 -2.28
N ARG A 167 25.18 -14.74 -3.47
CA ARG A 167 25.85 -15.02 -4.75
C ARG A 167 26.97 -14.02 -5.04
N ASN A 168 26.73 -12.73 -4.78
CA ASN A 168 27.73 -11.68 -4.99
C ASN A 168 28.95 -11.86 -4.05
N ILE A 169 28.72 -12.25 -2.79
CA ILE A 169 29.80 -12.56 -1.85
C ILE A 169 30.63 -13.77 -2.35
N ARG A 170 29.97 -14.80 -2.91
CA ARG A 170 30.70 -15.95 -3.49
C ARG A 170 31.52 -15.52 -4.70
N SER A 171 30.95 -14.77 -5.65
CA SER A 171 31.68 -14.33 -6.84
C SER A 171 32.88 -13.44 -6.52
N SER A 172 32.75 -12.51 -5.57
CA SER A 172 33.85 -11.64 -5.15
C SER A 172 34.98 -12.39 -4.45
N LYS A 173 34.68 -13.44 -3.66
CA LYS A 173 35.71 -14.29 -3.05
C LYS A 173 36.59 -15.00 -4.09
N PHE A 174 36.02 -15.47 -5.20
CA PHE A 174 36.79 -16.12 -6.27
C PHE A 174 37.66 -15.15 -7.06
N LEU A 175 37.20 -13.91 -7.25
CA LEU A 175 37.97 -12.88 -7.93
C LEU A 175 39.19 -12.43 -7.10
N ASN A 176 39.06 -12.35 -5.78
CA ASN A 176 40.15 -11.91 -4.91
C ASN A 176 41.16 -13.02 -4.54
N SER A 177 40.81 -14.30 -4.70
CA SER A 177 41.73 -15.42 -4.44
C SER A 177 42.72 -15.71 -5.57
N GLY A 178 42.53 -15.11 -6.75
CA GLY A 178 43.39 -15.32 -7.93
C GLY A 178 44.65 -14.45 -8.01
N PHE A 179 44.86 -13.53 -7.06
CA PHE A 179 45.89 -12.49 -7.10
C PHE A 179 46.92 -12.58 -5.97
N ARG A 180 47.31 -13.79 -5.56
CA ARG A 180 48.54 -14.00 -4.78
C ARG A 180 49.41 -15.03 -5.51
N ARG A 181 50.35 -14.54 -6.32
CA ARG A 181 51.56 -15.25 -6.73
C ARG A 181 52.75 -14.47 -6.21
#